data_AF-A0A9D1GZR2-F1
#
_entry.id   AF-A0A9D1GZR2-F1
#
_cell.length_a   1.000
_cell.length_b   1.000
_cell.length_c   1.000
_cell.angle_alpha   90.00
_cell.angle_beta   90.00
_cell.angle_gamma   90.00
#
_symmetry.space_group_name_H-M   'P 1'
#
loop_
_entity.id
_entity.type
_entity.pdbx_description
1 polymer ?
#
loop_
_entity_poly.entity_id
_entity_poly.type
_entity_poly.pdbx_seq_one_letter_code
_entity_poly.pdbx_strand_id
1 'polypeptide(L)'
;MIETGRDTDLAVVAVPDLEPDESAGWDGPRKPDVDVTMAVEQLSWGRDGRRMVECNELIWIATWADLHPGPDTPPSRPGGERAITLGGDGTPEVAEFCTAELAVCLGVSPG
;
A
#
# COMPACT_ATOMS: atom_id res chain seq x y z
N MET A 1 -5.76 3.30 -24.54
CA MET A 1 -6.99 3.90 -23.98
C MET A 1 -7.42 2.97 -22.86
N ILE A 2 -6.96 3.24 -21.64
CA ILE A 2 -7.30 2.46 -20.45
C ILE A 2 -7.70 3.49 -19.40
N GLU A 3 -9.00 3.55 -19.12
CA GLU A 3 -9.54 4.30 -17.98
C GLU A 3 -9.30 3.47 -16.72
N THR A 4 -8.37 3.92 -15.88
CA THR A 4 -8.24 3.42 -14.51
C THR A 4 -9.17 4.24 -13.62
N GLY A 5 -10.42 3.79 -13.49
CA GLY A 5 -11.35 4.30 -12.49
C GLY A 5 -10.89 3.88 -11.09
N ARG A 6 -10.19 4.77 -10.39
CA ARG A 6 -10.08 4.71 -8.93
C ARG A 6 -11.27 5.44 -8.34
N ASP A 7 -12.39 4.74 -8.26
CA ASP A 7 -13.53 5.18 -7.46
C ASP A 7 -13.29 4.70 -6.01
N THR A 8 -12.38 5.37 -5.33
CA THR A 8 -12.27 5.29 -3.87
C THR A 8 -12.96 6.52 -3.33
N ASP A 9 -14.23 6.35 -2.97
CA ASP A 9 -15.04 7.28 -2.20
C ASP A 9 -14.54 7.33 -0.74
N LEU A 10 -13.25 7.62 -0.57
CA LEU A 10 -12.67 8.10 0.66
C LEU A 10 -12.89 9.60 0.61
N ALA A 11 -13.91 10.07 1.33
CA ALA A 11 -14.11 11.49 1.59
C ALA A 11 -12.87 12.03 2.34
N VAL A 12 -11.83 12.38 1.60
CA VAL A 12 -10.78 13.27 2.06
C VAL A 12 -11.48 14.60 2.25
N VAL A 13 -11.70 14.98 3.52
CA VAL A 13 -12.13 16.33 3.84
C VAL A 13 -11.02 17.25 3.32
N ALA A 14 -11.25 17.86 2.16
CA ALA A 14 -10.39 18.90 1.64
C ALA A 14 -10.34 20.00 2.70
N VAL A 15 -9.17 20.22 3.30
CA VAL A 15 -8.91 21.41 4.11
C VAL A 15 -8.69 22.53 3.11
N PRO A 16 -9.62 23.48 2.94
CA PRO A 16 -9.40 24.59 2.03
C PRO A 16 -8.18 25.39 2.50
N ASP A 17 -7.39 25.87 1.54
CA ASP A 17 -6.28 26.78 1.76
C ASP A 17 -6.85 28.10 2.31
N LEU A 18 -6.89 28.19 3.64
CA LEU A 18 -7.34 29.38 4.37
C LEU A 18 -6.12 30.26 4.59
N GLU A 19 -6.14 31.44 3.98
CA GLU A 19 -5.24 32.54 4.36
C GLU A 19 -5.27 32.69 5.89
N PRO A 20 -4.11 32.78 6.57
CA PRO A 20 -4.07 32.80 8.02
C PRO A 20 -4.71 34.09 8.54
N ASP A 21 -5.94 33.97 9.03
CA ASP A 21 -6.57 35.01 9.85
C ASP A 21 -5.89 35.03 11.22
N GLU A 22 -4.92 35.95 11.39
CA GLU A 22 -4.20 36.16 12.64
C GLU A 22 -5.10 36.66 13.80
N SER A 23 -6.37 36.98 13.54
CA SER A 23 -7.36 37.37 14.53
C SER A 23 -8.32 36.24 14.97
N ALA A 24 -8.33 35.11 14.25
CA ALA A 24 -9.04 33.91 14.65
C ALA A 24 -8.11 33.04 15.50
N GLY A 25 -8.27 33.10 16.83
CA GLY A 25 -7.62 32.13 17.71
C GLY A 25 -7.89 30.72 17.19
N TRP A 26 -6.82 29.98 16.88
CA TRP A 26 -6.92 28.60 16.43
C TRP A 26 -7.70 27.77 17.45
N ASP A 27 -8.96 27.45 17.15
CA ASP A 27 -9.82 26.56 17.96
C ASP A 27 -9.58 25.08 17.62
N GLY A 28 -8.50 24.77 16.90
CA GLY A 28 -8.14 23.41 16.49
C GLY A 28 -9.24 22.64 15.74
N PRO A 29 -8.97 21.39 15.38
CA PRO A 29 -10.06 20.48 15.07
C PRO A 29 -10.88 20.28 16.36
N ARG A 30 -12.10 20.84 16.38
CA ARG A 30 -13.05 20.63 17.48
C ARG A 30 -13.28 19.13 17.64
N LYS A 31 -12.94 18.58 18.81
CA LYS A 31 -13.19 17.17 19.10
C LYS A 31 -14.68 16.91 18.90
N PRO A 32 -15.08 15.92 18.10
CA PRO A 32 -16.49 15.62 17.95
C PRO A 32 -17.04 15.21 19.31
N ASP A 33 -18.24 15.70 19.64
CA ASP A 33 -18.94 15.33 20.87
C ASP A 33 -19.47 13.90 20.69
N VAL A 34 -18.65 12.92 21.09
CA VAL A 34 -18.91 11.49 20.87
C VAL A 34 -18.87 10.75 22.20
N ASP A 35 -19.85 9.88 22.44
CA ASP A 35 -19.76 8.92 23.56
C ASP A 35 -18.64 7.91 23.32
N VAL A 36 -18.07 7.38 24.42
CA VAL A 36 -16.97 6.42 24.40
C VAL A 36 -17.27 5.19 23.55
N THR A 37 -18.53 4.74 23.55
CA THR A 37 -18.98 3.58 22.77
C THR A 37 -18.80 3.84 21.28
N MET A 38 -19.27 5.00 20.81
CA MET A 38 -19.16 5.41 19.41
C MET A 38 -17.69 5.64 19.03
N ALA A 39 -16.87 6.21 19.92
CA ALA A 39 -15.44 6.39 19.67
C ALA A 39 -14.71 5.05 19.47
N VAL A 40 -15.00 4.05 20.31
CA VAL A 40 -14.42 2.70 20.20
C VAL A 40 -14.86 2.01 18.92
N GLU A 41 -16.14 2.09 18.57
CA GLU A 41 -16.66 1.52 17.31
C GLU A 41 -15.96 2.12 16.08
N GLN A 42 -15.87 3.45 16.00
CA GLN A 42 -15.21 4.13 14.88
C GLN A 42 -13.72 3.75 14.76
N LEU A 43 -13.01 3.65 15.88
CA LEU A 43 -11.61 3.21 15.88
C LEU A 43 -11.45 1.74 15.45
N SER A 44 -12.37 0.87 15.88
CA SER A 44 -12.35 -0.54 15.49
C SER A 44 -12.57 -0.71 13.99
N TRP A 45 -13.56 -0.02 13.42
CA TRP A 45 -13.80 -0.01 11.97
C TRP A 45 -12.63 0.56 11.19
N GLY A 46 -12.05 1.67 11.64
CA GLY A 46 -10.87 2.23 10.99
C GLY A 46 -9.69 1.27 10.99
N ARG A 47 -9.47 0.55 12.10
CA ARG A 47 -8.41 -0.47 12.19
C ARG A 47 -8.68 -1.65 11.29
N ASP A 48 -9.90 -2.18 11.32
CA ASP A 48 -10.26 -3.38 10.56
C ASP A 48 -10.27 -3.07 9.05
N GLY A 49 -10.71 -1.87 8.66
CA GLY A 49 -10.62 -1.36 7.29
C GLY A 49 -9.18 -1.26 6.78
N ARG A 50 -8.24 -0.70 7.56
CA ARG A 50 -6.81 -0.67 7.20
C ARG A 50 -6.26 -2.09 7.03
N ARG A 51 -6.57 -2.98 7.97
CA ARG A 51 -6.12 -4.38 7.91
C ARG A 51 -6.64 -5.09 6.66
N MET A 52 -7.88 -4.85 6.26
CA MET A 52 -8.43 -5.41 5.03
C MET A 52 -7.69 -4.93 3.78
N VAL A 53 -7.36 -3.64 3.71
CA VAL A 53 -6.57 -3.08 2.59
C VAL A 53 -5.18 -3.71 2.55
N GLU A 54 -4.48 -3.76 3.68
CA GLU A 54 -3.16 -4.41 3.80
C GLU A 54 -3.21 -5.89 3.38
N CYS A 55 -4.23 -6.64 3.82
CA CYS A 55 -4.41 -8.03 3.41
C CYS A 55 -4.64 -8.16 1.90
N ASN A 56 -5.44 -7.28 1.31
CA ASN A 56 -5.69 -7.29 -0.13
C ASN A 56 -4.42 -6.95 -0.93
N GLU A 57 -3.62 -6.00 -0.46
CA GLU A 57 -2.31 -5.70 -1.05
C GLU A 57 -1.40 -6.93 -1.03
N LEU A 58 -1.30 -7.64 0.09
CA LEU A 58 -0.49 -8.87 0.19
C LEU A 58 -0.94 -9.96 -0.79
N ILE A 59 -2.25 -10.11 -1.01
CA ILE A 59 -2.78 -11.08 -2.00
C ILE A 59 -2.31 -10.72 -3.41
N TRP A 60 -2.38 -9.45 -3.79
CA TRP A 60 -1.94 -8.99 -5.12
C TRP A 60 -0.42 -9.05 -5.28
N ILE A 61 0.34 -8.77 -4.22
CA ILE A 61 1.80 -8.93 -4.20
C ILE A 61 2.18 -10.42 -4.39
N ALA A 62 1.50 -11.34 -3.70
CA ALA A 62 1.72 -12.77 -3.89
C ALA A 62 1.36 -13.24 -5.31
N THR A 63 0.24 -12.74 -5.83
CA THR A 63 -0.17 -13.02 -7.23
C THR A 63 0.87 -12.50 -8.23
N TRP A 64 1.46 -11.34 -7.97
CA TRP A 64 2.56 -10.80 -8.78
C TRP A 64 3.78 -11.73 -8.76
N ALA A 65 4.16 -12.24 -7.59
CA ALA A 65 5.26 -13.20 -7.45
C ALA A 65 5.00 -14.49 -8.25
N ASP A 66 3.77 -15.01 -8.23
CA ASP A 66 3.39 -16.20 -9.01
C ASP A 66 3.54 -16.00 -10.54
N LEU A 67 3.39 -14.76 -11.02
CA LEU A 67 3.56 -14.41 -12.43
C LEU A 67 5.03 -14.20 -12.83
N HIS A 68 5.94 -14.11 -11.86
CA HIS A 68 7.38 -13.88 -12.08
C HIS A 68 8.20 -14.97 -11.39
N PRO A 69 8.01 -16.26 -11.75
CA PRO A 69 8.76 -17.34 -11.16
C PRO A 69 10.25 -17.22 -11.49
N GLY A 70 11.09 -17.68 -10.56
CA GLY A 70 12.54 -17.78 -10.82
C GLY A 70 12.84 -18.75 -11.97
N PRO A 71 13.94 -18.53 -12.72
CA PRO A 71 14.35 -19.47 -13.76
C PRO A 71 14.72 -20.84 -13.16
N ASP A 72 14.24 -21.93 -13.79
CA ASP A 72 14.51 -23.31 -13.36
C ASP A 72 15.99 -23.69 -13.35
N THR A 73 16.81 -22.95 -14.09
CA THR A 73 18.26 -23.20 -14.21
C THR A 73 19.03 -21.90 -14.07
N PRO A 74 20.24 -21.94 -13.47
CA PRO A 74 21.05 -20.75 -13.32
C PRO A 74 21.45 -20.19 -14.69
N PRO A 75 21.64 -18.85 -14.79
CA PRO A 75 21.96 -18.21 -16.05
C PRO A 75 23.30 -18.71 -16.60
N SER A 76 23.30 -19.09 -17.88
CA SER A 76 24.50 -19.60 -18.58
C SER A 76 25.51 -18.50 -18.97
N ARG A 77 25.12 -17.23 -18.83
CA ARG A 77 25.94 -16.06 -19.16
C ARG A 77 25.92 -15.05 -18.02
N PRO A 78 27.00 -14.27 -17.83
CA PRO A 78 26.98 -13.15 -16.90
C PRO A 78 25.85 -12.17 -17.22
N GLY A 79 25.14 -11.71 -16.18
CA GLY A 79 24.04 -10.74 -16.30
C GLY A 79 22.68 -11.34 -16.63
N GLY A 80 22.55 -12.67 -16.73
CA GLY A 80 21.24 -13.31 -16.76
C GLY A 80 20.54 -13.23 -15.40
N GLU A 81 19.21 -13.20 -15.42
CA GLU A 81 18.39 -13.19 -14.22
C GLU A 81 18.54 -14.49 -13.42
N ARG A 82 18.43 -14.39 -12.10
CA ARG A 82 18.56 -15.51 -11.16
C ARG A 82 17.25 -15.76 -10.44
N ALA A 83 17.10 -16.98 -9.93
CA ALA A 83 16.06 -17.30 -8.97
C ALA A 83 16.53 -16.83 -7.58
N ILE A 84 15.64 -16.18 -6.82
CA ILE A 84 15.90 -15.73 -5.45
C ILE A 84 14.76 -16.14 -4.51
N THR A 85 15.08 -16.50 -3.27
CA THR A 85 14.09 -16.70 -2.21
C THR A 85 13.98 -15.43 -1.37
N LEU A 86 12.79 -14.80 -1.37
CA LEU A 86 12.54 -13.58 -0.60
C LEU A 86 12.15 -13.84 0.86
N GLY A 87 11.63 -15.04 1.15
CA GLY A 87 11.12 -15.42 2.46
C GLY A 87 11.92 -16.55 3.12
N GLY A 88 11.37 -17.09 4.21
CA GLY A 88 11.93 -18.27 4.87
C GLY A 88 11.58 -19.57 4.16
N ASP A 89 11.93 -20.69 4.80
CA ASP A 89 11.69 -22.04 4.30
C ASP A 89 10.25 -22.23 3.79
N GLY A 90 10.12 -22.79 2.58
CA GLY A 90 8.84 -23.02 1.91
C GLY A 90 8.30 -21.83 1.10
N THR A 91 8.98 -20.68 1.11
CA THR A 91 8.67 -19.57 0.20
C THR A 91 9.19 -19.90 -1.21
N PRO A 92 8.35 -19.84 -2.26
CA PRO A 92 8.80 -20.09 -3.63
C PRO A 92 9.90 -19.11 -4.08
N GLU A 93 10.74 -19.57 -5.00
CA GLU A 93 11.70 -18.68 -5.65
C GLU A 93 11.00 -17.82 -6.71
N VAL A 94 11.42 -16.56 -6.78
CA VAL A 94 10.96 -15.60 -7.79
C VAL A 94 12.14 -15.12 -8.64
N ALA A 95 11.81 -14.47 -9.74
CA ALA A 95 12.79 -13.79 -10.59
C ALA A 95 13.49 -12.66 -9.79
N GLU A 96 14.81 -12.51 -9.95
CA GLU A 96 15.63 -11.55 -9.18
C GLU A 96 15.07 -10.12 -9.20
N PHE A 97 14.46 -9.70 -10.32
CA PHE A 97 13.92 -8.34 -10.46
C PHE A 97 12.45 -8.21 -10.09
N CYS A 98 11.76 -9.30 -9.72
CA CYS A 98 10.33 -9.33 -9.41
C CYS A 98 9.88 -8.19 -8.47
N THR A 99 10.59 -7.98 -7.36
CA THR A 99 10.28 -6.92 -6.38
C THR A 99 10.59 -5.52 -6.91
N ALA A 100 11.67 -5.36 -7.66
CA ALA A 100 12.07 -4.07 -8.21
C ALA A 100 11.08 -3.61 -9.29
N GLU A 101 10.63 -4.53 -10.14
CA GLU A 101 9.61 -4.24 -11.16
C GLU A 101 8.27 -3.86 -10.51
N LEU A 102 7.87 -4.59 -9.45
CA LEU A 102 6.68 -4.24 -8.69
C LEU A 102 6.78 -2.84 -8.08
N ALA A 103 7.93 -2.50 -7.49
CA ALA A 103 8.15 -1.16 -6.92
C ALA A 103 8.03 -0.06 -7.98
N VAL A 104 8.56 -0.27 -9.18
CA VAL A 104 8.40 0.64 -10.32
C VAL A 104 6.93 0.80 -10.70
N CYS A 105 6.17 -0.29 -10.81
CA CYS A 105 4.74 -0.25 -11.13
C CYS A 105 3.92 0.50 -10.06
N LEU A 106 4.33 0.40 -8.79
CA LEU A 106 3.67 1.09 -7.67
C LEU A 106 4.15 2.54 -7.48
N GLY A 107 5.17 2.99 -8.22
CA GLY A 107 5.75 4.32 -8.04
C GLY A 107 6.55 4.45 -6.73
N VAL A 108 7.07 3.35 -6.21
CA VAL A 108 7.90 3.29 -5.00
C VAL A 108 9.37 3.27 -5.41
N SER A 109 10.15 4.24 -4.90
CA SER A 109 11.61 4.22 -5.02
C SER A 109 12.24 3.95 -3.65
N PRO A 110 13.38 3.24 -3.58
CA PRO A 110 14.21 3.29 -2.38
C PRO A 110 14.63 4.75 -2.17
N GLY A 111 14.22 5.33 -1.04
CA GLY A 111 14.54 6.70 -0.65
C GLY A 111 16.00 6.89 -0.28
#